data_AF-A0A7S8IIA1-F1
#
_entry.id   AF-A0A7S8IIA1-F1
#
_cell.length_a   1.000
_cell.length_b   1.000
_cell.length_c   1.000
_cell.angle_alpha   90.00
_cell.angle_beta   90.00
_cell.angle_gamma   90.00
#
_symmetry.space_group_name_H-M   'P 1'
#
loop_
_entity.id
_entity.type
_entity.pdbx_description
1 polymer ?
#
loop_
_entity_poly.entity_id
_entity_poly.type
_entity_poly.pdbx_seq_one_letter_code
_entity_poly.pdbx_strand_id
1 'polypeptide(L)'
;MAKSNRPDETGKSGPGWQENSDLRDSDLERRRRDLEAKLASRMPLKGDRDGGANSGGAAGYGQALKLSSEFIAGIAVGAGLGWLIDYYAGTTPWGLIVFLLLGFGAGVLNVLRSAGMVTEPGSKSGRADEK
;
A
#
# COMPACT_ATOMS: atom_id res chain seq x y z
N MET A 1 -65.45 -28.31 -9.85
CA MET A 1 -64.67 -29.21 -8.97
C MET A 1 -63.20 -28.93 -9.18
N ALA A 2 -62.52 -28.40 -8.15
CA ALA A 2 -61.09 -28.13 -8.14
C ALA A 2 -60.30 -29.43 -7.93
N LYS A 3 -59.16 -29.58 -8.62
CA LYS A 3 -58.13 -30.56 -8.28
C LYS A 3 -56.81 -29.84 -8.07
N SER A 4 -56.53 -29.55 -6.81
CA SER A 4 -55.19 -29.29 -6.29
C SER A 4 -54.44 -30.61 -6.20
N ASN A 5 -53.29 -30.73 -6.87
CA ASN A 5 -52.27 -31.66 -6.43
C ASN A 5 -50.89 -31.09 -6.77
N ARG A 6 -50.28 -30.43 -5.79
CA ARG A 6 -48.83 -30.24 -5.73
C ARG A 6 -48.33 -31.23 -4.68
N PRO A 7 -47.39 -32.12 -5.02
CA PRO A 7 -46.53 -32.72 -4.03
C PRO A 7 -45.20 -31.97 -3.93
N ASP A 8 -44.98 -31.51 -2.71
CA ASP A 8 -43.77 -31.37 -1.92
C ASP A 8 -42.52 -32.18 -2.32
N GLU A 9 -41.39 -31.50 -2.09
CA GLU A 9 -40.13 -31.96 -1.47
C GLU A 9 -39.47 -33.28 -1.94
N THR A 10 -38.17 -33.20 -2.25
CA THR A 10 -37.10 -33.78 -1.40
C THR A 10 -35.77 -33.79 -2.15
N GLY A 11 -34.73 -33.27 -1.47
CA GLY A 11 -33.36 -33.26 -1.95
C GLY A 11 -32.88 -34.67 -2.28
N LYS A 12 -32.50 -34.88 -3.55
CA LYS A 12 -31.67 -36.01 -3.94
C LYS A 12 -30.22 -35.68 -3.64
N SER A 13 -29.87 -35.78 -2.37
CA SER A 13 -28.50 -35.88 -1.90
C SER A 13 -27.96 -37.24 -2.34
N GLY A 14 -27.34 -37.30 -3.53
CA GLY A 14 -26.57 -38.46 -3.97
C GLY A 14 -25.31 -38.62 -3.10
N PRO A 15 -24.96 -39.83 -2.64
CA PRO A 15 -23.86 -40.08 -1.69
C PRO A 15 -22.47 -40.11 -2.38
N GLY A 16 -22.16 -39.10 -3.21
CA GLY A 16 -20.90 -39.01 -3.96
C GLY A 16 -20.23 -37.62 -3.94
N TRP A 17 -20.81 -36.67 -3.19
CA TRP A 17 -20.34 -35.28 -3.19
C TRP A 17 -19.40 -34.93 -2.04
N GLN A 18 -19.33 -35.74 -0.98
CA GLN A 18 -18.49 -35.48 0.19
C GLN A 18 -17.03 -35.93 -0.03
N GLU A 19 -16.81 -37.10 -0.63
CA GLU A 19 -15.44 -37.58 -0.94
C GLU A 19 -14.74 -36.67 -1.96
N ASN A 20 -15.49 -36.13 -2.93
CA ASN A 20 -14.95 -35.20 -3.91
C ASN A 20 -14.73 -33.79 -3.36
N SER A 21 -15.45 -33.32 -2.33
CA SER A 21 -15.16 -32.00 -1.73
C SER A 21 -13.85 -32.01 -0.96
N ASP A 22 -13.61 -33.04 -0.16
CA ASP A 22 -12.40 -33.13 0.67
C ASP A 22 -11.12 -33.15 -0.18
N LEU A 23 -11.17 -33.86 -1.32
CA LEU A 23 -10.07 -33.89 -2.30
C LEU A 23 -9.87 -32.52 -2.97
N ARG A 24 -10.96 -31.85 -3.38
CA ARG A 24 -10.89 -30.52 -4.01
C ARG A 24 -10.39 -29.45 -3.04
N ASP A 25 -10.82 -29.50 -1.78
CA ASP A 25 -10.39 -28.56 -0.75
C ASP A 25 -8.90 -28.71 -0.46
N SER A 26 -8.40 -29.95 -0.39
CA SER A 26 -6.96 -30.23 -0.22
C SER A 26 -6.09 -29.72 -1.39
N ASP A 27 -6.62 -29.82 -2.62
CA ASP A 27 -5.95 -29.31 -3.82
C ASP A 27 -5.93 -27.77 -3.86
N LEU A 28 -7.01 -27.13 -3.41
CA LEU A 28 -7.06 -25.66 -3.27
C LEU A 28 -6.09 -25.18 -2.18
N GLU A 29 -6.01 -25.88 -1.06
CA GLU A 29 -5.07 -25.58 0.03
C GLU A 29 -3.62 -25.63 -0.45
N ARG A 30 -3.26 -26.66 -1.24
CA ARG A 30 -1.94 -26.77 -1.88
C ARG A 30 -1.66 -25.59 -2.80
N ARG A 31 -2.62 -25.26 -3.68
CA ARG A 31 -2.47 -24.13 -4.62
C ARG A 31 -2.35 -22.81 -3.90
N ARG A 32 -3.09 -22.59 -2.80
CA ARG A 32 -2.97 -21.38 -1.98
C ARG A 32 -1.59 -21.28 -1.37
N ARG A 33 -1.07 -22.35 -0.77
CA ARG A 33 0.28 -22.38 -0.20
C ARG A 33 1.35 -22.12 -1.24
N ASP A 34 1.22 -22.68 -2.44
CA ASP A 34 2.15 -22.42 -3.55
C ASP A 34 2.09 -20.96 -4.02
N LEU A 35 0.88 -20.38 -4.08
CA LEU A 35 0.69 -18.97 -4.42
C LEU A 35 1.26 -18.06 -3.34
N GLU A 36 1.05 -18.37 -2.06
CA GLU A 36 1.60 -17.63 -0.92
C GLU A 36 3.13 -17.73 -0.89
N ALA A 37 3.70 -18.91 -1.13
CA ALA A 37 5.15 -19.09 -1.23
C ALA A 37 5.73 -18.31 -2.42
N LYS A 38 5.03 -18.30 -3.57
CA LYS A 38 5.41 -17.50 -4.73
C LYS A 38 5.25 -16.00 -4.52
N LEU A 39 4.22 -15.56 -3.78
CA LEU A 39 4.05 -14.16 -3.38
C LEU A 39 5.13 -13.75 -2.39
N ALA A 40 5.45 -14.59 -1.41
CA ALA A 40 6.53 -14.34 -0.45
C ALA A 40 7.90 -14.29 -1.14
N SER A 41 8.12 -15.12 -2.17
CA SER A 41 9.36 -15.10 -2.97
C SER A 41 9.44 -13.91 -3.93
N ARG A 42 8.30 -13.37 -4.35
CA ARG A 42 8.19 -12.17 -5.22
C ARG A 42 7.95 -10.88 -4.45
N MET A 43 7.77 -10.97 -3.14
CA MET A 43 7.83 -9.85 -2.21
C MET A 43 9.30 -9.77 -1.83
N PRO A 44 10.15 -9.06 -2.61
CA PRO A 44 11.46 -8.71 -2.09
C PRO A 44 11.21 -8.05 -0.74
N LEU A 45 12.10 -8.32 0.21
CA LEU A 45 12.35 -7.47 1.36
C LEU A 45 12.66 -6.06 0.83
N LYS A 46 11.62 -5.33 0.41
CA LYS A 46 11.71 -3.98 -0.16
C LYS A 46 11.42 -3.01 0.97
N GLY A 47 12.38 -2.99 1.90
CA GLY A 47 12.93 -1.70 2.27
C GLY A 47 13.53 -1.07 1.01
N ASP A 48 13.47 0.25 0.92
CA ASP A 48 13.83 1.06 -0.24
C ASP A 48 12.79 1.13 -1.38
N ARG A 49 12.00 2.20 -1.29
CA ARG A 49 11.69 3.17 -2.36
C ARG A 49 10.86 2.69 -3.55
N ASP A 50 9.99 3.61 -3.98
CA ASP A 50 9.27 3.64 -5.25
C ASP A 50 7.97 2.82 -5.30
N GLY A 51 6.86 3.45 -4.88
CA GLY A 51 6.10 4.25 -5.83
C GLY A 51 5.13 3.57 -6.80
N GLY A 52 3.87 4.01 -6.78
CA GLY A 52 2.96 3.90 -7.93
C GLY A 52 1.74 3.00 -7.72
N ALA A 53 0.58 3.56 -8.02
CA ALA A 53 -0.74 2.94 -7.98
C ALA A 53 -0.82 1.57 -8.68
N ASN A 54 -1.82 0.78 -8.27
CA ASN A 54 -2.29 -0.49 -8.85
C ASN A 54 -1.71 -1.77 -8.24
N SER A 55 -2.26 -2.18 -7.10
CA SER A 55 -2.44 -3.60 -6.81
C SER A 55 -3.72 -3.78 -6.00
N GLY A 56 -4.74 -4.34 -6.65
CA GLY A 56 -6.06 -4.57 -6.08
C GLY A 56 -6.00 -5.49 -4.85
N GLY A 57 -6.84 -5.17 -3.86
CA GLY A 57 -7.17 -6.02 -2.71
C GLY A 57 -6.04 -6.16 -1.68
N ALA A 58 -6.20 -5.52 -0.52
CA ALA A 58 -5.36 -5.60 0.68
C ALA A 58 -3.91 -5.04 0.60
N ALA A 59 -3.12 -5.38 -0.42
CA ALA A 59 -1.73 -4.91 -0.52
C ALA A 59 -1.61 -3.40 -0.81
N GLY A 60 -2.49 -2.87 -1.67
CA GLY A 60 -2.54 -1.43 -1.98
C GLY A 60 -2.93 -0.55 -0.78
N TYR A 61 -3.72 -1.07 0.16
CA TYR A 61 -4.10 -0.35 1.39
C TYR A 61 -2.92 -0.15 2.33
N GLY A 62 -2.11 -1.21 2.56
CA GLY A 62 -0.92 -1.11 3.41
C GLY A 62 0.11 -0.12 2.86
N GLN A 63 0.28 -0.10 1.53
CA GLN A 63 1.16 0.86 0.86
C GLN A 63 0.63 2.30 0.98
N ALA A 64 -0.68 2.51 0.78
CA ALA A 64 -1.31 3.82 0.91
C ALA A 64 -1.22 4.36 2.34
N LEU A 65 -1.42 3.50 3.34
CA LEU A 65 -1.30 3.89 4.75
C LEU A 65 0.14 4.30 5.09
N LYS A 66 1.15 3.53 4.66
CA LYS A 66 2.55 3.91 4.85
C LYS A 66 2.86 5.27 4.23
N LEU A 67 2.48 5.49 2.97
CA LEU A 67 2.71 6.76 2.28
C LEU A 67 2.00 7.93 2.99
N SER A 68 0.76 7.72 3.44
CA SER A 68 0.03 8.74 4.22
C SER A 68 0.71 9.03 5.54
N SER A 69 1.26 8.03 6.23
CA SER A 69 1.94 8.19 7.51
C SER A 69 3.27 8.94 7.37
N GLU A 70 4.02 8.70 6.30
CA GLU A 70 5.27 9.42 6.01
C GLU A 70 4.98 10.89 5.68
N PHE A 71 3.90 11.16 4.94
CA PHE A 71 3.46 12.52 4.65
C PHE A 71 3.02 13.28 5.91
N ILE A 72 2.17 12.64 6.72
CA ILE A 72 1.68 13.23 7.98
C ILE A 72 2.82 13.43 8.97
N ALA A 73 3.79 12.51 9.05
CA ALA A 73 4.96 12.66 9.90
C ALA A 73 5.80 13.89 9.51
N GLY A 74 6.01 14.13 8.21
CA GLY A 74 6.70 15.33 7.74
C GLY A 74 6.00 16.63 8.12
N ILE A 75 4.66 16.67 7.98
CA ILE A 75 3.85 17.84 8.39
C ILE A 75 3.88 18.02 9.90
N ALA A 76 3.71 16.95 10.67
CA ALA A 76 3.71 17.00 12.14
C ALA A 76 5.05 17.49 12.69
N VAL A 77 6.16 17.04 12.12
CA VAL A 77 7.51 17.52 12.48
C VAL A 77 7.68 19.00 12.10
N GLY A 78 7.27 19.41 10.89
CA GLY A 78 7.34 20.80 10.46
C GLY A 78 6.49 21.73 11.34
N ALA A 79 5.26 21.31 11.67
CA ALA A 79 4.37 22.05 12.56
C ALA A 79 4.91 22.12 14.00
N GLY A 80 5.46 21.02 14.52
CA GLY A 80 6.07 20.98 15.85
C GLY A 80 7.29 21.88 15.97
N LEU A 81 8.19 21.85 14.98
CA LEU A 81 9.36 22.72 14.92
C LEU A 81 8.97 24.19 14.72
N GLY A 82 8.01 24.47 13.82
CA GLY A 82 7.51 25.82 13.59
C GLY A 82 6.85 26.42 14.84
N TRP A 83 6.05 25.63 15.56
CA TRP A 83 5.44 26.04 16.82
C TRP A 83 6.47 26.30 17.92
N LEU A 84 7.49 25.45 18.04
CA LEU A 84 8.56 25.65 19.02
C LEU A 84 9.31 26.95 18.75
N ILE A 85 9.63 27.23 17.48
CA ILE A 85 10.32 28.46 17.07
C ILE A 85 9.46 29.69 17.35
N ASP A 86 8.18 29.67 16.98
CA ASP A 86 7.26 30.79 17.26
C ASP A 86 7.12 31.04 18.77
N TYR A 87 7.12 29.99 19.58
CA TYR A 87 7.05 30.11 21.04
C TYR A 87 8.29 30.80 21.64
N TYR A 88 9.49 30.45 21.17
CA TYR A 88 10.73 31.07 21.67
C TYR A 88 10.97 32.47 21.10
N ALA A 89 10.59 32.71 19.84
CA ALA A 89 10.82 33.99 19.17
C ALA A 89 9.82 35.07 19.60
N GLY A 90 8.68 34.68 20.20
CA GLY A 90 7.60 35.62 20.55
C GLY A 90 6.96 36.30 19.33
N THR A 91 7.30 35.84 18.14
CA THR A 91 6.77 36.33 16.86
C THR A 91 5.40 35.69 16.60
N THR A 92 4.51 36.46 15.97
CA THR A 92 3.30 35.93 15.31
C THR A 92 3.67 34.79 14.34
N PRO A 93 2.74 33.95 13.83
CA PRO A 93 2.97 32.53 13.49
C PRO A 93 3.79 32.31 12.20
N TRP A 94 4.89 33.03 12.06
CA TRP A 94 5.77 33.12 10.91
C TRP A 94 6.63 31.88 10.80
N GLY A 95 7.17 31.39 11.92
CA GLY A 95 7.87 30.11 11.98
C GLY A 95 6.94 28.96 11.59
N LEU A 96 5.71 28.95 12.10
CA LEU A 96 4.70 27.96 11.71
C LEU A 96 4.37 28.07 10.22
N ILE A 97 4.16 29.27 9.66
CA ILE A 97 3.89 29.45 8.22
C ILE A 97 5.06 28.94 7.36
N VAL A 98 6.29 29.35 7.67
CA VAL A 98 7.48 28.98 6.88
C VAL A 98 7.73 27.47 6.95
N PHE A 99 7.73 26.89 8.16
CA PHE A 99 7.95 25.45 8.32
C PHE A 99 6.78 24.59 7.81
N LEU A 100 5.56 25.10 7.85
CA LEU A 100 4.41 24.44 7.23
C LEU A 100 4.53 24.44 5.70
N LEU A 101 4.90 25.58 5.09
CA LEU A 101 5.14 25.65 3.64
C LEU A 101 6.33 24.77 3.21
N LEU A 102 7.40 24.77 4.00
CA LEU A 102 8.57 23.92 3.75
C LEU A 102 8.23 22.43 3.91
N GLY A 103 7.52 22.06 4.97
CA GLY A 103 7.07 20.70 5.23
C GLY A 103 6.05 20.21 4.18
N PHE A 104 5.15 21.09 3.74
CA PHE A 104 4.24 20.81 2.64
C PHE A 104 4.99 20.64 1.33
N GLY A 105 5.93 21.52 1.00
CA GLY A 105 6.78 21.40 -0.19
C GLY A 105 7.61 20.11 -0.20
N ALA A 106 8.23 19.76 0.93
CA ALA A 106 8.95 18.51 1.11
C ALA A 106 8.04 17.29 1.00
N GLY A 107 6.82 17.35 1.56
CA GLY A 107 5.81 16.29 1.45
C GLY A 107 5.33 16.09 0.01
N VAL A 108 5.02 17.17 -0.71
CA VAL A 108 4.66 17.13 -2.14
C VAL A 108 5.82 16.58 -2.96
N LEU A 109 7.05 17.01 -2.69
CA LEU A 109 8.24 16.48 -3.36
C LEU A 109 8.45 14.99 -3.09
N ASN A 110 8.19 14.52 -1.87
CA ASN A 110 8.24 13.10 -1.52
C ASN A 110 7.18 12.28 -2.27
N VAL A 111 5.97 12.82 -2.44
CA VAL A 111 4.90 12.20 -3.22
C VAL A 111 5.24 12.18 -4.71
N LEU A 112 5.76 13.28 -5.27
CA LEU A 112 6.16 13.36 -6.67
C LEU A 112 7.36 12.45 -6.98
N ARG A 113 8.32 12.34 -6.06
CA ARG A 113 9.41 11.36 -6.13
C ARG A 113 8.86 9.94 -6.12
N SER A 114 7.92 9.64 -5.23
CA SER A 114 7.23 8.35 -5.17
C SER A 114 6.39 8.07 -6.42
N ALA A 115 5.89 9.08 -7.10
CA ALA A 115 5.18 8.92 -8.37
C ALA A 115 6.14 8.73 -9.57
N GLY A 116 7.45 8.69 -9.35
CA GLY A 116 8.46 8.55 -10.41
C GLY A 116 8.65 9.80 -11.27
N MET A 117 8.07 10.94 -10.88
CA MET A 117 8.13 12.19 -11.65
C MET A 117 9.40 13.01 -11.37
N VAL A 118 10.22 12.63 -10.38
CA VAL A 118 11.49 13.28 -10.06
C VAL A 118 12.63 12.29 -10.30
N THR A 119 13.17 12.29 -11.52
CA THR A 119 14.44 11.64 -11.85
C THR A 119 15.58 12.55 -11.40
N GLU A 120 16.48 12.06 -10.55
CA GLU A 120 17.74 12.75 -10.22
C GLU A 120 18.60 12.91 -11.48
N PRO A 121 18.88 14.13 -11.96
CA PRO A 121 19.85 14.34 -13.01
C PRO A 121 21.23 14.47 -12.35
N GLY A 122 21.96 13.36 -12.17
CA GLY A 122 23.34 13.50 -11.72
C GLY A 122 24.01 12.29 -11.06
N SER A 123 24.20 11.20 -11.80
CA SER A 123 25.30 10.28 -11.51
C SER A 123 25.93 9.74 -12.79
N LYS A 124 26.36 10.67 -13.66
CA LYS A 124 27.43 10.42 -14.63
C LYS A 124 28.54 11.44 -14.38
N SER A 125 29.22 11.29 -13.24
CA SER A 125 30.52 11.92 -13.02
C SER A 125 31.60 10.85 -13.20
N GLY A 126 32.57 11.12 -14.08
CA GLY A 126 33.86 10.43 -14.09
C GLY A 126 34.00 9.20 -14.98
N ARG A 127 33.98 9.37 -16.30
CA ARG A 127 34.83 8.55 -17.20
C ARG A 127 35.35 9.42 -18.34
N ALA A 128 36.03 10.50 -17.96
CA ALA A 128 37.04 11.12 -18.80
C ALA A 128 38.38 10.71 -18.20
N ASP A 129 39.24 10.16 -19.05
CA ASP A 129 40.68 10.01 -18.90
C ASP A 129 41.19 8.96 -17.90
N GLU A 130 41.70 7.83 -18.42
CA GLU A 130 43.08 7.42 -18.11
C GLU A 130 43.64 6.43 -19.15
N LYS A 131 44.65 6.93 -19.87
CA LYS A 131 45.72 6.31 -20.71
C LYS A 131 45.39 5.66 -22.05
#